data_AF-A0AA38N3U4-F1
#
_entry.id   AF-A0AA38N3U4-F1
#
_cell.length_a   1.000
_cell.length_b   1.000
_cell.length_c   1.000
_cell.angle_alpha   90.00
_cell.angle_beta   90.00
_cell.angle_gamma   90.00
#
_symmetry.space_group_name_H-M   'P 1'
#
loop_
_entity.id
_entity.type
_entity.pdbx_description
1 polymer ?
#
loop_
_entity_poly.entity_id
_entity_poly.type
_entity_poly.pdbx_seq_one_letter_code
_entity_poly.pdbx_strand_id
1 'polypeptide(L)'
;MKPILGENTNGIANDVAEIHSIVSEACPVLPEYPDFEVRLARHRWLPLLYVCNDLMVFPADKYISLAASQSISDRAVKKAELAAALRNWRTHEIVEEAPFMWPHFTPKNSPPPEAPWAIPPDTQSIHNLSDTERSMVLQNLMTRMNFNSARHIGDLHRALCAPLNNDLEKRKALELLHIQLSKYNIDALKYVCVDLNRLPLGKLGKPVLIQALIDWVRYIVWLRLNSENDFY
;
A
#
# COMPACT_ATOMS: atom_id res chain seq x y z
N MET A 1 -14.64 -6.99 33.52
CA MET A 1 -13.89 -6.28 32.46
C MET A 1 -12.71 -7.17 32.10
N LYS A 2 -12.77 -7.89 30.98
CA LYS A 2 -11.72 -8.84 30.54
C LYS A 2 -10.97 -8.25 29.34
N PRO A 3 -9.63 -8.30 29.30
CA PRO A 3 -8.89 -7.99 28.09
C PRO A 3 -8.96 -9.20 27.15
N ILE A 4 -9.26 -8.97 25.88
CA ILE A 4 -9.10 -9.96 24.81
C ILE A 4 -8.25 -9.30 23.72
N LEU A 5 -6.94 -9.31 23.91
CA LEU A 5 -5.96 -8.92 22.91
C LEU A 5 -4.86 -10.00 22.97
N GLY A 6 -4.98 -11.00 22.10
CA GLY A 6 -4.05 -12.13 22.07
C GLY A 6 -4.16 -13.05 20.86
N GLU A 7 -5.19 -12.96 20.02
CA GLU A 7 -5.38 -13.87 18.89
C GLU A 7 -5.64 -13.06 17.61
N ASN A 8 -5.02 -13.44 16.48
CA ASN A 8 -5.28 -13.00 15.10
C ASN A 8 -4.34 -11.99 14.39
N THR A 9 -3.11 -11.77 14.85
CA THR A 9 -2.12 -11.04 14.00
C THR A 9 -1.77 -11.84 12.73
N ASN A 10 -1.55 -13.16 12.86
CA ASN A 10 -1.31 -14.07 11.72
C ASN A 10 -2.46 -14.10 10.72
N GLY A 11 -3.71 -13.93 11.17
CA GLY A 11 -4.83 -13.96 10.27
C GLY A 11 -4.73 -12.87 9.22
N ILE A 12 -4.38 -11.62 9.58
CA ILE A 12 -4.46 -10.48 8.63
C ILE A 12 -3.48 -10.68 7.47
N ALA A 13 -2.26 -11.09 7.78
CA ALA A 13 -1.27 -11.41 6.75
C ALA A 13 -1.71 -12.57 5.85
N ASN A 14 -2.31 -13.61 6.43
CA ASN A 14 -2.88 -14.73 5.66
C ASN A 14 -4.01 -14.27 4.74
N ASP A 15 -4.97 -13.48 5.25
CA ASP A 15 -6.06 -12.94 4.42
C ASP A 15 -5.49 -12.10 3.25
N VAL A 16 -4.47 -11.27 3.49
CA VAL A 16 -3.85 -10.46 2.42
C VAL A 16 -3.17 -11.37 1.38
N ALA A 17 -2.42 -12.37 1.82
CA ALA A 17 -1.77 -13.32 0.91
C ALA A 17 -2.78 -14.13 0.08
N GLU A 18 -3.88 -14.56 0.70
CA GLU A 18 -4.97 -15.25 0.00
C GLU A 18 -5.68 -14.32 -0.99
N ILE A 19 -5.94 -13.06 -0.62
CA ILE A 19 -6.50 -12.07 -1.56
C ILE A 19 -5.57 -11.86 -2.74
N HIS A 20 -4.26 -11.66 -2.52
CA HIS A 20 -3.27 -11.56 -3.60
C HIS A 20 -3.31 -12.79 -4.50
N SER A 21 -3.36 -14.00 -3.93
CA SER A 21 -3.49 -15.23 -4.70
C SER A 21 -4.75 -15.22 -5.58
N ILE A 22 -5.91 -14.85 -5.03
CA ILE A 22 -7.18 -14.83 -5.78
C ILE A 22 -7.11 -13.81 -6.93
N VAL A 23 -6.64 -12.59 -6.67
CA VAL A 23 -6.56 -11.57 -7.71
C VAL A 23 -5.44 -11.83 -8.73
N SER A 24 -4.50 -12.73 -8.42
CA SER A 24 -3.47 -13.21 -9.33
C SER A 24 -3.88 -14.42 -10.17
N GLU A 25 -5.08 -14.98 -9.97
CA GLU A 25 -5.61 -16.07 -10.80
C GLU A 25 -5.93 -15.60 -12.23
N ALA A 26 -6.33 -16.54 -13.08
CA ALA A 26 -6.84 -16.25 -14.42
C ALA A 26 -7.99 -15.24 -14.36
N CYS A 27 -8.09 -14.41 -15.40
CA CYS A 27 -9.13 -13.40 -15.50
C CYS A 27 -10.49 -14.10 -15.46
N PRO A 28 -11.37 -13.80 -14.48
CA PRO A 28 -12.65 -14.45 -14.40
C PRO A 28 -13.50 -14.04 -15.61
N VAL A 29 -14.40 -14.92 -16.06
CA VAL A 29 -15.41 -14.59 -17.08
C VAL A 29 -16.76 -14.24 -16.45
N LEU A 30 -17.68 -13.64 -17.22
CA LEU A 30 -18.98 -13.16 -16.73
C LEU A 30 -19.74 -14.14 -15.80
N PRO A 31 -19.86 -15.45 -16.13
CA PRO A 31 -20.51 -16.41 -15.24
C PRO A 31 -19.78 -16.64 -13.90
N GLU A 32 -18.48 -16.37 -13.84
CA GLU A 32 -17.61 -16.59 -12.68
C GLU A 32 -17.53 -15.38 -11.75
N TYR A 33 -17.96 -14.19 -12.20
CA TYR A 33 -17.91 -12.96 -11.41
C TYR A 33 -18.52 -13.11 -10.02
N PRO A 34 -19.72 -13.70 -9.85
CA PRO A 34 -20.32 -13.84 -8.52
C PRO A 34 -19.48 -14.72 -7.59
N ASP A 35 -18.92 -15.83 -8.08
CA ASP A 35 -18.09 -16.72 -7.27
C ASP A 35 -16.76 -16.04 -6.88
N PHE A 36 -16.12 -15.36 -7.83
CA PHE A 36 -14.91 -14.60 -7.60
C PHE A 36 -15.10 -13.51 -6.52
N GLU A 37 -16.19 -12.75 -6.60
CA GLU A 37 -16.54 -11.74 -5.60
C GLU A 37 -16.86 -12.34 -4.24
N VAL A 38 -17.57 -13.49 -4.20
CA VAL A 38 -17.84 -14.22 -2.95
C VAL A 38 -16.55 -14.70 -2.30
N ARG A 39 -15.63 -15.27 -3.08
CA ARG A 39 -14.31 -15.71 -2.58
C ARG A 39 -13.55 -14.55 -1.96
N LEU A 40 -13.50 -13.39 -2.60
CA LEU A 40 -12.91 -12.19 -2.03
C LEU A 40 -13.65 -11.74 -0.75
N ALA A 41 -14.98 -11.63 -0.79
CA ALA A 41 -15.78 -11.12 0.33
C ALA A 41 -15.78 -11.99 1.59
N ARG A 42 -15.34 -13.26 1.51
CA ARG A 42 -15.11 -14.15 2.67
C ARG A 42 -14.02 -13.61 3.61
N HIS A 43 -13.05 -12.87 3.07
CA HIS A 43 -11.93 -12.31 3.83
C HIS A 43 -12.39 -11.14 4.70
N ARG A 44 -11.63 -10.79 5.75
CA ARG A 44 -11.99 -9.66 6.61
C ARG A 44 -11.95 -8.34 5.84
N TRP A 45 -12.71 -7.37 6.34
CA TRP A 45 -12.90 -6.09 5.64
C TRP A 45 -11.59 -5.31 5.53
N LEU A 46 -10.76 -5.35 6.56
CA LEU A 46 -9.50 -4.61 6.60
C LEU A 46 -8.45 -5.16 5.60
N PRO A 47 -8.20 -6.47 5.49
CA PRO A 47 -7.38 -7.03 4.41
C PRO A 47 -7.86 -6.67 3.00
N LEU A 48 -9.16 -6.75 2.73
CA LEU A 48 -9.73 -6.31 1.44
C LEU A 48 -9.47 -4.84 1.18
N LEU A 49 -9.72 -4.00 2.18
CA LEU A 49 -9.46 -2.58 2.08
C LEU A 49 -7.97 -2.33 1.83
N TYR A 50 -7.08 -3.03 2.53
CA TYR A 50 -5.63 -2.92 2.35
C TYR A 50 -5.23 -3.17 0.90
N VAL A 51 -5.68 -4.26 0.28
CA VAL A 51 -5.34 -4.56 -1.13
C VAL A 51 -5.95 -3.54 -2.09
N CYS A 52 -7.17 -3.09 -1.84
CA CYS A 52 -7.77 -1.98 -2.59
C CYS A 52 -6.97 -0.66 -2.45
N ASN A 53 -6.38 -0.40 -1.29
CA ASN A 53 -5.52 0.77 -1.07
C ASN A 53 -4.22 0.66 -1.84
N ASP A 54 -3.57 -0.50 -1.75
CA ASP A 54 -2.31 -0.79 -2.43
C ASP A 54 -2.45 -0.63 -3.95
N LEU A 55 -3.55 -1.14 -4.51
CA LEU A 55 -3.88 -1.01 -5.92
C LEU A 55 -4.50 0.34 -6.32
N MET A 56 -4.86 1.19 -5.36
CA MET A 56 -5.68 2.39 -5.59
C MET A 56 -6.99 2.08 -6.33
N VAL A 57 -7.67 1.00 -5.96
CA VAL A 57 -8.93 0.51 -6.57
C VAL A 57 -10.09 0.69 -5.61
N PHE A 58 -11.10 1.46 -6.00
CA PHE A 58 -12.31 1.73 -5.21
C PHE A 58 -13.57 1.63 -6.07
N PRO A 59 -14.76 1.46 -5.44
CA PRO A 59 -16.03 1.57 -6.14
C PRO A 59 -16.11 2.89 -6.91
N ALA A 60 -16.48 2.83 -8.19
CA ALA A 60 -16.40 3.98 -9.11
C ALA A 60 -17.19 5.20 -8.62
N ASP A 61 -18.36 4.97 -8.04
CA ASP A 61 -19.24 6.00 -7.46
C ASP A 61 -18.64 6.68 -6.21
N LYS A 62 -17.64 6.05 -5.59
CA LYS A 62 -16.99 6.52 -4.36
C LYS A 62 -15.50 6.78 -4.55
N TYR A 63 -14.96 6.62 -5.74
CA TYR A 63 -13.51 6.68 -5.97
C TYR A 63 -12.93 8.00 -5.50
N ILE A 64 -13.47 9.14 -5.96
CA ILE A 64 -12.94 10.47 -5.63
C ILE A 64 -12.93 10.70 -4.11
N SER A 65 -14.01 10.36 -3.42
CA SER A 65 -14.13 10.58 -1.98
C SER A 65 -13.25 9.63 -1.16
N LEU A 66 -13.10 8.37 -1.58
CA LEU A 66 -12.28 7.39 -0.88
C LEU A 66 -10.79 7.57 -1.18
N ALA A 67 -10.41 7.83 -2.43
CA ALA A 67 -9.03 8.05 -2.85
C ALA A 67 -8.42 9.28 -2.16
N ALA A 68 -9.20 10.36 -2.02
CA ALA A 68 -8.77 11.59 -1.35
C ALA A 68 -8.84 11.52 0.19
N SER A 69 -9.49 10.50 0.77
CA SER A 69 -9.66 10.42 2.22
C SER A 69 -8.37 9.99 2.91
N GLN A 70 -8.03 10.68 4.00
CA GLN A 70 -6.89 10.33 4.85
C GLN A 70 -7.08 9.01 5.62
N SER A 71 -8.33 8.60 5.86
CA SER A 71 -8.66 7.30 6.43
C SER A 71 -10.04 6.87 6.00
N ILE A 72 -10.26 5.57 5.80
CA ILE A 72 -11.54 5.02 5.37
C ILE A 72 -12.20 4.32 6.57
N SER A 73 -13.44 4.71 6.89
CA SER A 73 -14.25 4.04 7.90
C SER A 73 -14.92 2.79 7.32
N ASP A 74 -15.19 1.81 8.18
CA ASP A 74 -15.91 0.57 7.83
C ASP A 74 -17.33 0.81 7.30
N ARG A 75 -17.94 1.94 7.65
CA ARG A 75 -19.25 2.37 7.15
C ARG A 75 -19.19 3.04 5.77
N ALA A 76 -18.02 3.52 5.34
CA ALA A 76 -17.89 4.25 4.08
C ALA A 76 -17.97 3.32 2.86
N VAL A 77 -17.53 2.06 3.01
CA VAL A 77 -17.52 1.07 1.94
C VAL A 77 -17.70 -0.34 2.50
N LYS A 78 -18.58 -1.15 1.89
CA LYS A 78 -18.86 -2.53 2.30
C LYS A 78 -17.87 -3.50 1.64
N LYS A 79 -17.69 -4.68 2.23
CA LYS A 79 -16.84 -5.75 1.65
C LYS A 79 -17.22 -6.11 0.22
N ALA A 80 -18.53 -6.24 -0.05
CA ALA A 80 -19.02 -6.58 -1.39
C ALA A 80 -18.63 -5.51 -2.43
N GLU A 81 -18.60 -4.24 -2.03
CA GLU A 81 -18.20 -3.14 -2.91
C GLU A 81 -16.69 -3.19 -3.19
N LEU A 82 -15.87 -3.50 -2.19
CA LEU A 82 -14.42 -3.71 -2.36
C LEU A 82 -14.12 -4.92 -3.25
N ALA A 83 -14.80 -6.05 -3.02
CA ALA A 83 -14.65 -7.26 -3.83
C ALA A 83 -15.05 -7.01 -5.29
N ALA A 84 -16.17 -6.32 -5.52
CA ALA A 84 -16.61 -5.94 -6.86
C ALA A 84 -15.63 -5.01 -7.57
N ALA A 85 -14.98 -4.10 -6.82
CA ALA A 85 -13.94 -3.21 -7.34
C ALA A 85 -12.67 -3.98 -7.73
N LEU A 86 -12.20 -4.91 -6.89
CA LEU A 86 -11.05 -5.78 -7.21
C LEU A 86 -11.33 -6.69 -8.42
N ARG A 87 -12.54 -7.24 -8.52
CA ARG A 87 -12.97 -7.99 -9.71
C ARG A 87 -12.98 -7.12 -10.96
N ASN A 88 -13.44 -5.86 -10.86
CA ASN A 88 -13.41 -4.93 -11.99
C ASN A 88 -11.97 -4.64 -12.43
N TRP A 89 -11.09 -4.32 -11.47
CA TRP A 89 -9.66 -4.14 -11.72
C TRP A 89 -9.06 -5.35 -12.43
N ARG A 90 -9.30 -6.56 -11.92
CA ARG A 90 -8.77 -7.80 -12.51
C ARG A 90 -9.23 -8.02 -13.96
N THR A 91 -10.45 -7.62 -14.29
CA THR A 91 -11.09 -7.89 -15.59
C THR A 91 -10.83 -6.81 -16.63
N HIS A 92 -10.74 -5.55 -16.19
CA HIS A 92 -10.68 -4.41 -17.10
C HIS A 92 -9.35 -3.69 -17.09
N GLU A 93 -8.63 -3.67 -15.97
CA GLU A 93 -7.44 -2.83 -15.81
C GLU A 93 -6.12 -3.56 -16.04
N ILE A 94 -6.12 -4.90 -16.15
CA ILE A 94 -4.91 -5.74 -16.30
C ILE A 94 -4.87 -6.46 -17.65
N VAL A 95 -3.71 -6.50 -18.29
CA VAL A 95 -3.49 -7.10 -19.62
C VAL A 95 -3.52 -8.63 -19.56
N GLU A 96 -2.93 -9.23 -18.53
CA GLU A 96 -2.79 -10.67 -18.39
C GLU A 96 -4.15 -11.36 -18.20
N GLU A 97 -4.59 -12.14 -19.19
CA GLU A 97 -5.75 -13.02 -19.03
C GLU A 97 -5.42 -14.29 -18.23
N ALA A 98 -4.17 -14.75 -18.31
CA ALA A 98 -3.64 -15.86 -17.54
C ALA A 98 -3.31 -15.46 -16.08
N PRO A 99 -3.07 -16.44 -15.18
CA PRO A 99 -2.52 -16.15 -13.86
C PRO A 99 -1.17 -15.45 -13.94
N PHE A 100 -0.86 -14.62 -12.94
CA PHE A 100 0.42 -13.92 -12.81
C PHE A 100 0.98 -14.04 -11.39
N MET A 101 2.23 -13.64 -11.19
CA MET A 101 2.85 -13.62 -9.86
C MET A 101 2.73 -12.22 -9.27
N TRP A 102 2.13 -12.06 -8.09
CA TRP A 102 2.10 -10.76 -7.41
C TRP A 102 3.52 -10.29 -7.02
N PRO A 103 3.88 -9.00 -7.18
CA PRO A 103 3.10 -7.88 -7.73
C PRO A 103 3.36 -7.63 -9.23
N HIS A 104 3.83 -8.62 -9.98
CA HIS A 104 4.21 -8.51 -11.38
C HIS A 104 3.00 -8.69 -12.32
N PHE A 105 2.37 -7.57 -12.69
CA PHE A 105 1.27 -7.49 -13.65
C PHE A 105 1.36 -6.22 -14.49
N THR A 106 0.69 -6.20 -15.65
CA THR A 106 0.70 -5.09 -16.60
C THR A 106 -0.67 -4.41 -16.65
N PRO A 107 -0.81 -3.17 -16.18
CA PRO A 107 -2.02 -2.38 -16.35
C PRO A 107 -2.26 -1.98 -17.81
N LYS A 108 -3.52 -1.80 -18.20
CA LYS A 108 -3.90 -1.39 -19.56
C LYS A 108 -3.76 0.12 -19.80
N ASN A 109 -4.19 0.92 -18.82
CA ASN A 109 -4.41 2.36 -18.99
C ASN A 109 -3.44 3.24 -18.19
N SER A 110 -2.58 2.62 -17.40
CA SER A 110 -1.47 3.27 -16.73
C SER A 110 -0.19 2.57 -17.18
N PRO A 111 0.98 3.22 -17.07
CA PRO A 111 2.22 2.46 -17.06
C PRO A 111 2.07 1.30 -16.05
N PRO A 112 2.79 0.17 -16.27
CA PRO A 112 3.05 -0.80 -15.21
C PRO A 112 3.24 -0.07 -13.90
N PRO A 113 2.72 -0.54 -12.75
CA PRO A 113 3.21 -0.02 -11.50
C PRO A 113 4.73 -0.17 -11.61
N GLU A 114 5.42 0.94 -11.86
CA GLU A 114 6.82 0.98 -11.63
C GLU A 114 6.88 0.54 -10.18
N ALA A 115 7.71 -0.45 -9.92
CA ALA A 115 8.14 -0.68 -8.57
C ALA A 115 9.35 0.25 -8.40
N PRO A 116 9.23 1.60 -8.24
CA PRO A 116 10.40 2.43 -7.96
C PRO A 116 10.99 2.06 -6.59
N TRP A 117 10.27 1.29 -5.77
CA TRP A 117 10.77 0.60 -4.58
C TRP A 117 11.68 -0.62 -4.89
N ALA A 118 11.68 -1.13 -6.11
CA ALA A 118 12.62 -2.13 -6.63
C ALA A 118 13.82 -1.50 -7.38
N ILE A 119 13.81 -0.18 -7.62
CA ILE A 119 14.97 0.54 -8.14
C ILE A 119 15.81 0.99 -6.93
N PRO A 120 17.04 0.47 -6.76
CA PRO A 120 17.90 0.91 -5.66
C PRO A 120 18.30 2.37 -5.91
N PRO A 121 18.13 3.28 -4.93
CA PRO A 121 18.70 4.61 -5.04
C PRO A 121 20.23 4.50 -4.89
N ASP A 122 20.95 5.23 -5.73
CA ASP A 122 22.34 5.52 -5.44
C ASP A 122 22.39 6.56 -4.31
N THR A 123 23.16 6.25 -3.27
CA THR A 123 23.68 7.16 -2.24
C THR A 123 22.69 7.70 -1.20
N GLN A 124 22.33 6.88 -0.21
CA GLN A 124 22.15 7.28 1.19
C GLN A 124 22.41 6.06 2.10
N SER A 125 22.72 6.27 3.38
CA SER A 125 23.03 5.19 4.36
C SER A 125 21.78 4.38 4.76
N ILE A 126 21.10 3.84 3.76
CA ILE A 126 19.89 3.03 3.85
C ILE A 126 20.33 1.57 3.83
N HIS A 127 19.64 0.71 4.57
CA HIS A 127 19.89 -0.72 4.50
C HIS A 127 19.40 -1.23 3.14
N ASN A 128 20.31 -1.58 2.24
CA ASN A 128 19.96 -2.30 1.01
C ASN A 128 19.70 -3.76 1.40
N LEU A 129 18.44 -4.08 1.70
CA LEU A 129 18.03 -5.44 2.00
C LEU A 129 17.89 -6.21 0.69
N SER A 130 18.56 -7.36 0.59
CA SER A 130 18.27 -8.36 -0.44
C SER A 130 16.81 -8.82 -0.35
N ASP A 131 16.26 -9.39 -1.41
CA ASP A 131 14.87 -9.86 -1.42
C ASP A 131 14.59 -10.89 -0.32
N THR A 132 15.59 -11.71 0.01
CA THR A 132 15.51 -12.69 1.09
C THR A 132 15.46 -12.00 2.45
N GLU A 133 16.35 -11.04 2.71
CA GLU A 133 16.37 -10.28 3.97
C GLU A 133 15.10 -9.45 4.13
N ARG A 134 14.63 -8.82 3.05
CA ARG A 134 13.37 -8.08 3.01
C ARG A 134 12.20 -8.98 3.38
N SER A 135 12.12 -10.16 2.76
CA SER A 135 11.08 -11.15 3.07
C SER A 135 11.14 -11.57 4.54
N MET A 136 12.32 -11.83 5.09
CA MET A 136 12.47 -12.18 6.51
C MET A 136 12.06 -11.04 7.45
N VAL A 137 12.43 -9.79 7.14
CA VAL A 137 12.04 -8.62 7.94
C VAL A 137 10.53 -8.38 7.87
N LEU A 138 9.93 -8.51 6.68
CA LEU A 138 8.48 -8.40 6.51
C LEU A 138 7.74 -9.50 7.27
N GLN A 139 8.19 -10.76 7.19
CA GLN A 139 7.62 -11.86 7.96
C GLN A 139 7.69 -11.59 9.47
N ASN A 140 8.83 -11.13 9.98
CA ASN A 140 8.96 -10.76 11.39
C ASN A 140 8.04 -9.59 11.78
N LEU A 141 7.86 -8.59 10.90
CA LEU A 141 6.92 -7.49 11.13
C LEU A 141 5.46 -7.96 11.10
N MET A 142 5.13 -8.91 10.22
CA MET A 142 3.79 -9.52 10.11
C MET A 142 3.39 -10.24 11.40
N THR A 143 4.30 -10.96 12.06
CA THR A 143 4.00 -11.61 13.35
C THR A 143 3.57 -10.62 14.44
N ARG A 144 4.07 -9.38 14.37
CA ARG A 144 3.80 -8.30 15.33
C ARG A 144 2.68 -7.36 14.87
N MET A 145 2.16 -7.55 13.66
CA MET A 145 1.20 -6.66 13.05
C MET A 145 -0.18 -6.86 13.68
N ASN A 146 -0.68 -5.85 14.38
CA ASN A 146 -2.05 -5.84 14.89
C ASN A 146 -2.98 -5.05 13.97
N PHE A 147 -4.28 -5.06 14.30
CA PHE A 147 -5.32 -4.33 13.57
C PHE A 147 -4.95 -2.88 13.26
N ASN A 148 -4.38 -2.16 14.23
CA ASN A 148 -4.00 -0.76 14.03
C ASN A 148 -2.80 -0.64 13.07
N SER A 149 -1.86 -1.57 13.10
CA SER A 149 -0.71 -1.57 12.18
C SER A 149 -1.16 -1.75 10.73
N ALA A 150 -2.00 -2.74 10.44
CA ALA A 150 -2.50 -2.99 9.09
C ALA A 150 -3.28 -1.78 8.52
N ARG A 151 -4.15 -1.18 9.33
CA ARG A 151 -4.86 0.06 8.95
C ARG A 151 -3.89 1.20 8.67
N HIS A 152 -2.94 1.43 9.59
CA HIS A 152 -1.98 2.52 9.45
C HIS A 152 -1.05 2.36 8.24
N ILE A 153 -0.75 1.14 7.78
CA ILE A 153 0.06 0.95 6.56
C ILE A 153 -0.67 1.55 5.35
N GLY A 154 -1.95 1.25 5.17
CA GLY A 154 -2.75 1.86 4.10
C GLY A 154 -2.82 3.39 4.22
N ASP A 155 -3.10 3.90 5.43
CA ASP A 155 -3.15 5.35 5.69
C ASP A 155 -1.78 6.04 5.47
N LEU A 156 -0.67 5.32 5.69
CA LEU A 156 0.69 5.77 5.42
C LEU A 156 0.94 5.89 3.91
N HIS A 157 0.68 4.84 3.12
CA HIS A 157 0.86 4.89 1.66
C HIS A 157 0.04 6.03 1.05
N ARG A 158 -1.22 6.22 1.49
CA ARG A 158 -2.04 7.36 1.07
C ARG A 158 -1.40 8.71 1.38
N ALA A 159 -0.89 8.89 2.60
CA ALA A 159 -0.26 10.15 3.01
C ALA A 159 1.01 10.44 2.18
N LEU A 160 1.79 9.41 1.85
CA LEU A 160 3.02 9.55 1.09
C LEU A 160 2.77 9.81 -0.41
N CYS A 161 1.66 9.31 -0.95
CA CYS A 161 1.26 9.52 -2.36
C CYS A 161 0.41 10.78 -2.58
N ALA A 162 0.04 11.52 -1.52
CA ALA A 162 -0.74 12.74 -1.65
C ALA A 162 0.04 13.83 -2.41
N PRO A 163 -0.58 14.54 -3.37
CA PRO A 163 0.11 15.56 -4.16
C PRO A 163 0.58 16.72 -3.29
N LEU A 164 1.85 17.11 -3.44
CA LEU A 164 2.40 18.34 -2.85
C LEU A 164 2.29 19.47 -3.89
N ASN A 165 1.23 20.26 -3.81
CA ASN A 165 1.07 21.46 -4.65
C ASN A 165 2.14 22.51 -4.28
N ASN A 166 2.57 23.33 -5.28
CA ASN A 166 3.50 24.50 -5.32
C ASN A 166 4.62 24.66 -4.24
N ASP A 167 5.71 25.37 -4.54
CA ASP A 167 6.90 25.40 -3.65
C ASP A 167 6.67 25.95 -2.23
N LEU A 168 5.76 26.91 -2.06
CA LEU A 168 5.42 27.48 -0.75
C LEU A 168 4.51 26.52 0.05
N GLU A 169 3.64 25.79 -0.64
CA GLU A 169 2.82 24.73 -0.07
C GLU A 169 3.63 23.46 0.20
N LYS A 170 4.68 23.14 -0.56
CA LYS A 170 5.56 21.97 -0.34
C LYS A 170 6.16 21.96 1.07
N ARG A 171 6.70 23.08 1.57
CA ARG A 171 7.27 23.12 2.95
C ARG A 171 6.19 22.85 4.00
N LYS A 172 5.05 23.52 3.90
CA LYS A 172 3.91 23.32 4.80
C LYS A 172 3.34 21.90 4.69
N ALA A 173 3.30 21.35 3.49
CA ALA A 173 2.79 20.01 3.25
C ALA A 173 3.73 18.93 3.82
N LEU A 174 5.04 19.13 3.78
CA LEU A 174 6.01 18.25 4.45
C LEU A 174 5.91 18.34 5.98
N GLU A 175 5.65 19.53 6.54
CA GLU A 175 5.37 19.69 7.97
C GLU A 175 4.07 18.98 8.38
N LEU A 176 3.01 19.13 7.58
CA LEU A 176 1.74 18.42 7.79
C LEU A 176 1.92 16.90 7.67
N LEU A 177 2.70 16.45 6.68
CA LEU A 177 3.05 15.04 6.52
C LEU A 177 3.79 14.54 7.76
N HIS A 178 4.80 15.26 8.26
CA HIS A 178 5.49 14.89 9.50
C HIS A 178 4.50 14.74 10.67
N ILE A 179 3.61 15.72 10.86
CA ILE A 179 2.57 15.68 11.90
C ILE A 179 1.67 14.46 11.72
N GLN A 180 1.27 14.14 10.48
CA GLN A 180 0.43 12.99 10.18
C GLN A 180 1.16 11.66 10.45
N LEU A 181 2.39 11.52 9.95
CA LEU A 181 3.24 10.33 10.16
C LEU A 181 3.50 10.06 11.65
N SER A 182 3.58 11.12 12.46
CA SER A 182 3.75 11.02 13.92
C SER A 182 2.57 10.37 14.65
N LYS A 183 1.39 10.24 14.02
CA LYS A 183 0.21 9.61 14.63
C LYS A 183 0.21 8.10 14.46
N TYR A 184 0.86 7.57 13.43
CA TYR A 184 0.85 6.13 13.12
C TYR A 184 1.77 5.34 14.04
N ASN A 185 1.52 4.03 14.19
CA ASN A 185 2.35 3.20 15.07
C ASN A 185 3.70 2.84 14.42
N ILE A 186 4.66 2.44 15.26
CA ILE A 186 6.04 2.20 14.81
C ILE A 186 6.18 0.98 13.90
N ASP A 187 5.35 -0.05 14.07
CA ASP A 187 5.43 -1.27 13.27
C ASP A 187 4.91 -1.02 11.84
N ALA A 188 3.86 -0.20 11.69
CA ALA A 188 3.39 0.28 10.38
C ALA A 188 4.45 1.13 9.67
N LEU A 189 5.09 2.06 10.39
CA LEU A 189 6.19 2.85 9.83
C LEU A 189 7.35 1.98 9.36
N LYS A 190 7.75 0.97 10.16
CA LYS A 190 8.79 0.02 9.77
C LYS A 190 8.40 -0.78 8.53
N TYR A 191 7.15 -1.26 8.48
CA TYR A 191 6.65 -2.00 7.34
C TYR A 191 6.78 -1.18 6.05
N VAL A 192 6.24 0.05 6.05
CA VAL A 192 6.31 0.94 4.88
C VAL A 192 7.76 1.31 4.54
N CYS A 193 8.63 1.52 5.53
CA CYS A 193 10.06 1.72 5.26
C CYS A 193 10.72 0.49 4.59
N VAL A 194 10.35 -0.73 4.98
CA VAL A 194 10.87 -1.96 4.35
C VAL A 194 10.32 -2.13 2.95
N ASP A 195 9.01 -1.92 2.78
CA ASP A 195 8.29 -2.02 1.52
C ASP A 195 8.87 -1.06 0.46
N LEU A 196 9.12 0.20 0.86
CA LEU A 196 9.74 1.20 0.00
C LEU A 196 11.27 1.06 -0.16
N ASN A 197 11.87 0.04 0.46
CA ASN A 197 13.32 -0.14 0.53
C ASN A 197 14.05 1.13 1.05
N ARG A 198 13.54 1.67 2.16
CA ARG A 198 14.00 2.89 2.86
C ARG A 198 14.20 2.66 4.36
N LEU A 199 14.49 1.43 4.77
CA LEU A 199 14.73 1.13 6.18
C LEU A 199 16.08 1.75 6.63
N PRO A 200 16.07 2.64 7.64
CA PRO A 200 17.30 3.26 8.14
C PRO A 200 18.23 2.26 8.85
N LEU A 201 19.53 2.54 8.84
CA LEU A 201 20.50 1.77 9.62
C LEU A 201 20.42 2.14 11.12
N GLY A 202 20.67 1.15 11.99
CA GLY A 202 20.81 1.35 13.44
C GLY A 202 19.49 1.36 14.22
N LYS A 203 19.41 2.18 15.27
CA LYS A 203 18.28 2.17 16.21
C LYS A 203 17.03 2.77 15.56
N LEU A 204 16.08 1.91 15.21
CA LEU A 204 14.82 2.26 14.55
C LEU A 204 13.82 2.93 15.50
N GLY A 205 14.09 4.18 15.86
CA GLY A 205 13.14 5.05 16.54
C GLY A 205 12.09 5.63 15.59
N LYS A 206 10.91 5.94 16.11
CA LYS A 206 9.82 6.55 15.34
C LYS A 206 10.25 7.81 14.57
N PRO A 207 11.00 8.77 15.15
CA PRO A 207 11.44 9.96 14.40
C PRO A 207 12.33 9.62 13.19
N VAL A 208 13.20 8.63 13.33
CA VAL A 208 14.13 8.20 12.27
C VAL A 208 13.37 7.59 11.09
N LEU A 209 12.36 6.76 11.37
CA LEU A 209 11.50 6.17 10.33
C LEU A 209 10.67 7.24 9.61
N ILE A 210 10.09 8.19 10.35
CA ILE A 210 9.33 9.30 9.77
C ILE A 210 10.21 10.13 8.84
N GLN A 211 11.43 10.46 9.28
CA GLN A 211 12.37 11.24 8.48
C GLN A 211 12.73 10.51 7.18
N ALA A 212 12.99 9.20 7.23
CA ALA A 212 13.28 8.41 6.04
C ALA A 212 12.14 8.41 5.00
N LEU A 213 10.89 8.35 5.47
CA LEU A 213 9.72 8.45 4.58
C LEU A 213 9.55 9.85 3.98
N ILE A 214 9.81 10.91 4.76
CA ILE A 214 9.79 12.29 4.26
C ILE A 214 10.86 12.51 3.19
N ASP A 215 12.06 11.99 3.42
CA ASP A 215 13.17 12.12 2.46
C ASP A 215 12.89 11.32 1.19
N TRP A 216 12.20 10.18 1.29
CA TRP A 216 11.67 9.46 0.12
C TRP A 216 10.67 10.30 -0.68
N VAL A 217 9.69 10.94 -0.03
CA VAL A 217 8.72 11.81 -0.72
C VAL A 217 9.44 12.96 -1.42
N ARG A 218 10.40 13.60 -0.76
CA ARG A 218 11.22 14.66 -1.38
C ARG A 218 11.95 14.17 -2.62
N TYR A 219 12.54 12.98 -2.56
CA TYR A 219 13.24 12.36 -3.68
C TYR A 219 12.30 12.10 -4.87
N ILE A 220 11.11 11.53 -4.63
CA ILE A 220 10.12 11.29 -5.69
C ILE A 220 9.67 12.60 -6.34
N VAL A 221 9.42 13.64 -5.54
CA VAL A 221 9.03 14.95 -6.06
C VAL A 221 10.16 15.57 -6.88
N TRP A 222 11.41 15.43 -6.43
CA TRP A 222 12.57 15.89 -7.18
C TRP A 222 12.70 15.15 -8.51
N LEU A 223 12.55 13.82 -8.54
CA LEU A 223 12.60 13.04 -9.78
C LEU A 223 11.56 13.52 -10.80
N ARG A 224 10.30 13.69 -10.37
CA ARG A 224 9.21 14.14 -11.27
C ARG A 224 9.48 15.50 -11.91
N LEU A 225 10.03 16.44 -11.16
CA LEU A 225 10.34 17.79 -11.66
C LEU A 225 11.52 17.81 -12.63
N ASN A 226 12.48 16.88 -12.50
CA ASN A 226 13.61 16.80 -13.42
C ASN A 226 13.32 15.96 -14.66
N SER A 227 12.42 14.96 -14.57
CA SER A 227 11.97 14.21 -15.74
C SER A 227 11.12 15.03 -16.72
N GLU A 228 10.48 16.11 -16.26
CA GLU A 228 9.72 17.03 -17.12
C GLU A 228 10.63 18.01 -17.92
N ASN A 229 11.91 18.16 -17.53
CA ASN A 229 12.86 19.05 -18.22
C ASN A 229 13.66 18.36 -19.33
N ASP A 230 13.60 17.02 -19.43
CA ASP A 230 14.33 16.26 -20.47
C ASP A 230 13.54 16.12 -21.79
N PHE A 231 12.40 16.81 -21.94
CA PHE A 231 11.57 16.82 -23.15
C PHE A 231 11.60 18.14 -23.94
N TYR A 232 12.60 19.00 -23.73
CA TYR A 232 12.83 20.21 -24.53
C TYR A 232 14.22 20.27 -25.17
#